data_AF-A0A357ANV6-F1
#
_entry.id   AF-A0A357ANV6-F1
#
_cell.length_a   1.000
_cell.length_b   1.000
_cell.length_c   1.000
_cell.angle_alpha   90.00
_cell.angle_beta   90.00
_cell.angle_gamma   90.00
#
_symmetry.space_group_name_H-M   'P 1'
#
loop_
_entity.id
_entity.type
_entity.pdbx_description
1 polymer ?
#
loop_
_entity_poly.entity_id
_entity_poly.type
_entity_poly.pdbx_seq_one_letter_code
_entity_poly.pdbx_strand_id
1 'polypeptide(L)'
;MPGPMIKAVMKPKDAGKTLGRILKYMSEYRLKLIIIAIAIIISAFAGVAGTYFLKPVINQYIVPFIGQKNPDFSGFISMLTMMGTIYVFGILATFTYSKLMVNIATSTLKKIRVNLFTHMESLPIGYFDAHTHGELMSRYTNDIDTLREMISQSIPNLFSSALSVIGVFVMMLVLSPVLTILVVLMLILMLYIIKTIGSKSGMYFMKQQKEIGKVNGYIEEMIEGQKVIKVFCHEDAIIDNFEKLNDELCDASTNAHTFANILMPIMGNLSYLQYAITAAVGGVMAIRGLIDLGAIASFLQYTRSFSQPITQISQQMNSILSALAGAERIFEVLDEKPEEDQGTVVLARVKKNVNGELIETESGDGILAWKVPHKDGSPSYTVVKGDVRFQDVTFGYEENKTVLRNITLYAKPGQKIAFVGSTGAGKTTITNLINRFYDVPDGKIQYDGINI
;
A
#
# COMPACT_ATOMS: atom_id res chain seq x y z
N MET A 1 1.24 -23.63 -6.07
CA MET A 1 1.36 -22.27 -5.50
C MET A 1 0.65 -21.33 -6.46
N PRO A 2 -0.36 -20.56 -6.05
CA PRO A 2 -0.93 -19.55 -6.92
C PRO A 2 0.18 -18.54 -7.23
N GLY A 3 0.45 -18.28 -8.51
CA GLY A 3 1.36 -17.21 -8.92
C GLY A 3 0.87 -15.87 -8.36
N PRO A 4 1.75 -14.87 -8.21
CA PRO A 4 1.35 -13.58 -7.67
C PRO A 4 0.27 -13.00 -8.58
N MET A 5 -0.99 -12.96 -8.10
CA MET A 5 -2.04 -12.17 -8.72
C MET A 5 -1.53 -10.73 -8.76
N ILE A 6 -1.10 -10.27 -9.94
CA ILE A 6 -0.92 -8.86 -10.22
C ILE A 6 -2.34 -8.29 -10.19
N LYS A 7 -2.79 -7.91 -9.00
CA LYS A 7 -4.06 -7.20 -8.80
C LYS A 7 -3.98 -5.95 -9.68
N ALA A 8 -4.97 -5.79 -10.56
CA ALA A 8 -5.19 -4.53 -11.25
C ALA A 8 -5.10 -3.40 -10.23
N VAL A 9 -4.30 -2.38 -10.52
CA VAL A 9 -4.17 -1.19 -9.67
C VAL A 9 -5.55 -0.56 -9.55
N MET A 10 -6.31 -0.96 -8.54
CA MET A 10 -7.58 -0.31 -8.22
C MET A 10 -7.25 1.12 -7.85
N LYS A 11 -7.92 2.08 -8.48
CA LYS A 11 -7.76 3.47 -8.09
C LYS A 11 -8.34 3.64 -6.68
N PRO A 12 -7.66 4.38 -5.79
CA PRO A 12 -8.22 4.72 -4.49
C PRO A 12 -9.55 5.49 -4.67
N LYS A 13 -10.55 5.14 -3.86
CA LYS A 13 -11.85 5.83 -3.80
C LYS A 13 -11.69 7.25 -3.26
N ASP A 14 -10.86 7.44 -2.23
CA ASP A 14 -10.65 8.69 -1.49
C ASP A 14 -9.16 8.93 -1.15
N ALA A 15 -8.34 9.07 -2.20
CA ALA A 15 -6.89 9.25 -2.09
C ALA A 15 -6.44 10.31 -1.05
N GLY A 16 -7.13 11.47 -1.01
CA GLY A 16 -6.77 12.58 -0.12
C GLY A 16 -7.01 12.27 1.36
N LYS A 17 -8.14 11.63 1.69
CA LYS A 17 -8.48 11.25 3.07
C LYS A 17 -7.53 10.17 3.58
N THR A 18 -7.26 9.18 2.74
CA THR A 18 -6.32 8.08 3.01
C THR A 18 -4.90 8.59 3.25
N LEU A 19 -4.41 9.49 2.38
CA LEU A 19 -3.11 10.14 2.57
C LEU A 19 -3.04 10.93 3.88
N GLY A 20 -4.10 11.66 4.23
CA GLY A 20 -4.21 12.39 5.49
C GLY A 20 -4.11 11.48 6.71
N ARG A 21 -4.74 10.30 6.69
CA ARG A 21 -4.63 9.29 7.75
C ARG A 21 -3.21 8.74 7.87
N ILE A 22 -2.55 8.41 6.75
CA ILE A 22 -1.16 7.94 6.75
C ILE A 22 -0.23 9.00 7.34
N LEU A 23 -0.40 10.26 6.93
CA LEU A 23 0.36 11.39 7.49
C LEU A 23 0.12 11.55 9.00
N LYS A 24 -1.10 11.29 9.50
CA LYS A 24 -1.40 11.29 10.95
C LYS A 24 -0.57 10.23 11.69
N TYR A 25 -0.47 9.00 11.17
CA TYR A 25 0.40 7.96 11.73
C TYR A 25 1.89 8.34 11.71
N MET A 26 2.33 9.05 10.67
CA MET A 26 3.71 9.55 10.57
C MET A 26 3.95 10.80 11.42
N SER A 27 2.89 11.51 11.83
CA SER A 27 2.97 12.77 12.55
C SER A 27 3.49 12.63 13.98
N GLU A 28 3.71 11.42 14.49
CA GLU A 28 4.44 11.21 15.74
C GLU A 28 5.96 11.47 15.56
N TYR A 29 6.44 11.44 14.32
CA TYR A 29 7.85 11.61 13.96
C TYR A 29 8.14 12.98 13.30
N ARG A 30 7.38 14.05 13.61
CA ARG A 30 7.47 15.35 12.91
C ARG A 30 8.89 15.90 12.82
N LEU A 31 9.65 15.84 13.91
CA LEU A 31 11.04 16.32 13.94
C LEU A 31 11.92 15.55 12.94
N LYS A 32 11.77 14.22 12.86
CA LYS A 32 12.53 13.40 11.91
C LYS A 32 12.10 13.66 10.46
N LEU A 33 10.81 13.92 10.21
CA LEU A 33 10.31 14.28 8.88
C LEU A 33 10.85 15.64 8.40
N ILE A 34 10.98 16.62 9.31
CA ILE A 34 11.60 17.91 8.99
C ILE A 34 13.09 17.71 8.63
N ILE A 35 13.83 16.92 9.41
CA ILE A 35 15.23 16.59 9.10
C ILE A 35 15.35 15.92 7.73
N ILE A 36 14.45 15.00 7.40
CA ILE A 36 14.39 14.34 6.09
C ILE A 36 14.14 15.36 4.98
N ALA A 37 13.18 16.27 5.14
CA ALA A 37 12.89 17.30 4.14
C ALA A 37 14.10 18.19 3.88
N ILE A 38 14.79 18.63 4.95
CA ILE A 38 16.03 19.43 4.84
C ILE A 38 17.14 18.64 4.15
N ALA A 39 17.34 17.37 4.52
CA ALA A 39 18.35 16.52 3.92
C ALA A 39 18.08 16.24 2.42
N ILE A 40 16.81 16.07 2.02
CA ILE A 40 16.42 15.98 0.61
C ILE A 40 16.80 17.27 -0.12
N ILE A 41 16.52 18.44 0.48
CA ILE A 41 16.88 19.74 -0.10
C ILE A 41 18.39 19.87 -0.31
N ILE A 42 19.18 19.54 0.72
CA ILE A 42 20.64 19.57 0.64
C ILE A 42 21.15 18.61 -0.44
N SER A 43 20.58 17.40 -0.54
CA SER A 43 21.00 16.41 -1.54
C SER A 43 20.70 16.87 -2.97
N ALA A 44 19.50 17.42 -3.22
CA ALA A 44 19.11 17.93 -4.53
C ALA A 44 19.97 19.14 -4.91
N PHE A 45 20.21 20.05 -3.96
CA PHE A 45 21.09 21.20 -4.18
C PHE A 45 22.52 20.76 -4.48
N ALA A 46 23.06 19.78 -3.77
CA ALA A 46 24.41 19.26 -4.02
C ALA A 46 24.56 18.69 -5.44
N GLY A 47 23.54 17.96 -5.94
CA GLY A 47 23.54 17.45 -7.32
C GLY A 47 23.48 18.56 -8.38
N VAL A 48 22.60 19.56 -8.16
CA VAL A 48 22.47 20.71 -9.06
C VAL A 48 23.74 21.57 -9.04
N ALA A 49 24.27 21.88 -7.85
CA ALA A 49 25.50 22.63 -7.67
C ALA A 49 26.69 21.90 -8.31
N GLY A 50 26.84 20.60 -8.07
CA GLY A 50 27.91 19.78 -8.66
C GLY A 50 27.96 19.87 -10.19
N THR A 51 26.80 19.95 -10.83
CA THR A 51 26.69 20.15 -12.29
C THR A 51 27.08 21.57 -12.71
N TYR A 52 26.77 22.59 -11.90
CA TYR A 52 27.18 23.97 -12.16
C TYR A 52 28.70 24.14 -12.04
N PHE A 53 29.35 23.45 -11.11
CA PHE A 53 30.80 23.53 -10.88
C PHE A 53 31.64 23.14 -12.10
N LEU A 54 31.09 22.41 -13.08
CA LEU A 54 31.72 22.19 -14.39
C LEU A 54 32.05 23.51 -15.11
N LYS A 55 31.19 24.54 -15.03
CA LYS A 55 31.40 25.83 -15.70
C LYS A 55 32.70 26.52 -15.22
N PRO A 56 32.86 26.84 -13.93
CA PRO A 56 34.06 27.53 -13.47
C PRO A 56 35.31 26.65 -13.58
N VAL A 57 35.20 25.33 -13.38
CA VAL A 57 36.32 24.39 -13.59
C VAL A 57 36.85 24.49 -15.03
N ILE A 58 35.95 24.53 -16.02
CA ILE A 58 36.34 24.65 -17.43
C ILE A 58 36.86 26.05 -17.73
N ASN A 59 36.14 27.10 -17.35
CA ASN A 59 36.47 28.47 -17.74
C ASN A 59 37.70 29.04 -17.04
N GLN A 60 37.91 28.74 -15.75
CA GLN A 60 38.98 29.37 -14.95
C GLN A 60 40.26 28.54 -14.91
N TYR A 61 40.19 27.23 -15.11
CA TYR A 61 41.35 26.35 -14.99
C TYR A 61 41.66 25.63 -16.29
N ILE A 62 40.70 24.88 -16.88
CA ILE A 62 41.01 24.07 -18.06
C ILE A 62 41.35 24.93 -19.29
N VAL A 63 40.51 25.91 -19.63
CA VAL A 63 40.73 26.76 -20.82
C VAL A 63 42.03 27.58 -20.72
N PRO A 64 42.36 28.24 -19.59
CA PRO A 64 43.62 28.98 -19.45
C PRO A 64 44.87 28.12 -19.37
N PHE A 65 44.76 26.84 -18.96
CA PHE A 65 45.90 25.92 -18.93
C PHE A 65 46.25 25.34 -20.30
N ILE A 66 45.35 25.44 -21.29
CA ILE A 66 45.65 25.04 -22.67
C ILE A 66 46.73 25.98 -23.22
N GLY A 67 47.96 25.46 -23.35
CA GLY A 67 49.11 26.19 -23.90
C GLY A 67 50.16 26.66 -22.87
N GLN A 68 49.96 26.43 -21.57
CA GLN A 68 50.97 26.71 -20.54
C GLN A 68 51.84 25.47 -20.24
N LYS A 69 53.17 25.64 -20.18
CA LYS A 69 54.12 24.56 -19.88
C LYS A 69 54.20 24.17 -18.38
N ASN A 70 53.88 25.07 -17.46
CA ASN A 70 53.84 24.85 -16.00
C ASN A 70 52.63 25.60 -15.36
N PRO A 71 51.41 25.09 -15.49
CA PRO A 71 50.25 25.70 -14.83
C PRO A 71 50.27 25.46 -13.31
N ASP A 72 49.85 26.48 -12.53
CA ASP A 72 49.65 26.35 -11.09
C ASP A 72 48.32 25.61 -10.81
N PHE A 73 48.43 24.34 -10.43
CA PHE A 73 47.28 23.49 -10.13
C PHE A 73 46.65 23.75 -8.75
N SER A 74 47.22 24.62 -7.92
CA SER A 74 46.73 24.89 -6.56
C SER A 74 45.26 25.32 -6.56
N GLY A 75 44.89 26.26 -7.44
CA GLY A 75 43.50 26.71 -7.57
C GLY A 75 42.56 25.63 -8.12
N PHE A 76 43.02 24.83 -9.07
CA PHE A 76 42.25 23.73 -9.64
C PHE A 76 41.95 22.64 -8.61
N ILE A 77 42.96 22.27 -7.81
CA ILE A 77 42.83 21.31 -6.70
C ILE A 77 41.88 21.86 -5.63
N SER A 78 41.96 23.15 -5.30
CA SER A 78 41.04 23.81 -4.35
C SER A 78 39.59 23.71 -4.83
N MET A 79 39.32 24.00 -6.11
CA MET A 79 37.98 23.91 -6.68
C MET A 79 37.46 22.47 -6.76
N LEU A 80 38.32 21.51 -7.13
CA LEU A 80 37.98 20.08 -7.09
C LEU A 80 37.70 19.59 -5.66
N THR A 81 38.47 20.07 -4.68
CA THR A 81 38.24 19.75 -3.27
C THR A 81 36.91 20.31 -2.79
N MET A 82 36.56 21.54 -3.19
CA MET A 82 35.24 22.13 -2.89
C MET A 82 34.09 21.39 -3.58
N MET A 83 34.28 20.93 -4.82
CA MET A 83 33.30 20.07 -5.49
C MET A 83 33.15 18.72 -4.75
N GLY A 84 34.28 18.14 -4.33
CA GLY A 84 34.33 16.90 -3.55
C GLY A 84 33.60 17.03 -2.22
N THR A 85 33.81 18.11 -1.47
CA THR A 85 33.10 18.33 -0.20
C THR A 85 31.60 18.46 -0.41
N ILE A 86 31.14 19.17 -1.44
CA ILE A 86 29.71 19.27 -1.78
C ILE A 86 29.11 17.89 -2.09
N TYR A 87 29.80 17.05 -2.86
CA TYR A 87 29.32 15.69 -3.12
C TYR A 87 29.32 14.83 -1.86
N VAL A 88 30.33 14.93 -1.00
CA VAL A 88 30.36 14.22 0.29
C VAL A 88 29.16 14.65 1.16
N PHE A 89 28.87 15.95 1.25
CA PHE A 89 27.67 16.45 1.94
C PHE A 89 26.39 15.93 1.30
N GLY A 90 26.30 15.88 -0.03
CA GLY A 90 25.16 15.31 -0.76
C GLY A 90 24.96 13.82 -0.48
N ILE A 91 26.04 13.04 -0.45
CA ILE A 91 26.02 11.61 -0.12
C ILE A 91 25.58 11.40 1.34
N LEU A 92 26.15 12.16 2.28
CA LEU A 92 25.78 12.09 3.69
C LEU A 92 24.31 12.47 3.92
N ALA A 93 23.83 13.51 3.24
CA ALA A 93 22.43 13.91 3.28
C ALA A 93 21.53 12.81 2.71
N THR A 94 21.93 12.21 1.58
CA THR A 94 21.18 11.11 0.94
C THR A 94 21.08 9.89 1.84
N PHE A 95 22.20 9.48 2.42
CA PHE A 95 22.27 8.38 3.37
C PHE A 95 21.42 8.66 4.61
N THR A 96 21.50 9.88 5.15
CA THR A 96 20.75 10.29 6.35
C THR A 96 19.25 10.23 6.11
N TYR A 97 18.74 10.84 5.04
CA TYR A 97 17.30 10.83 4.77
C TYR A 97 16.81 9.41 4.46
N SER A 98 17.57 8.63 3.68
CA SER A 98 17.19 7.25 3.31
C SER A 98 17.10 6.36 4.55
N LYS A 99 18.11 6.41 5.43
CA LYS A 99 18.14 5.64 6.68
C LYS A 99 17.02 6.05 7.64
N LEU A 100 16.80 7.36 7.81
CA LEU A 100 15.71 7.85 8.67
C LEU A 100 14.35 7.47 8.11
N MET A 101 14.16 7.53 6.79
CA MET A 101 12.88 7.20 6.16
C MET A 101 12.54 5.71 6.30
N VAL A 102 13.51 4.80 6.13
CA VAL A 102 13.31 3.36 6.35
C VAL A 102 12.91 3.08 7.81
N ASN A 103 13.55 3.75 8.77
CA ASN A 103 13.21 3.61 10.19
C ASN A 103 11.79 4.11 10.50
N ILE A 104 11.39 5.27 9.96
CA ILE A 104 10.04 5.80 10.13
C ILE A 104 9.01 4.87 9.48
N ALA A 105 9.24 4.48 8.23
CA ALA A 105 8.35 3.58 7.51
C ALA A 105 8.13 2.27 8.29
N THR A 106 9.21 1.58 8.67
CA THR A 106 9.11 0.31 9.43
C THR A 106 8.40 0.48 10.77
N SER A 107 8.65 1.60 11.47
CA SER A 107 7.98 1.89 12.75
C SER A 107 6.49 2.18 12.59
N THR A 108 6.12 2.96 11.57
CA THR A 108 4.72 3.24 11.22
C THR A 108 4.00 1.95 10.82
N LEU A 109 4.63 1.08 10.02
CA LEU A 109 4.04 -0.19 9.60
C LEU A 109 3.86 -1.15 10.76
N LYS A 110 4.81 -1.19 11.70
CA LYS A 110 4.64 -1.96 12.94
C LYS A 110 3.38 -1.53 13.69
N LYS A 111 3.16 -0.21 13.84
CA LYS A 111 1.95 0.32 14.49
C LYS A 111 0.68 -0.03 13.73
N ILE A 112 0.68 0.12 12.41
CA ILE A 112 -0.47 -0.27 11.58
C ILE A 112 -0.75 -1.77 11.73
N ARG A 113 0.27 -2.64 11.69
CA ARG A 113 0.11 -4.09 11.90
C ARG A 113 -0.47 -4.43 13.27
N VAL A 114 0.08 -3.83 14.34
CA VAL A 114 -0.41 -4.05 15.70
C VAL A 114 -1.85 -3.58 15.85
N ASN A 115 -2.16 -2.36 15.40
CA ASN A 115 -3.53 -1.83 15.48
C ASN A 115 -4.51 -2.66 14.66
N LEU A 116 -4.12 -3.07 13.43
CA LEU A 116 -4.96 -3.91 12.58
C LEU A 116 -5.22 -5.27 13.24
N PHE A 117 -4.19 -5.88 13.84
CA PHE A 117 -4.31 -7.15 14.55
C PHE A 117 -5.19 -7.05 15.79
N THR A 118 -4.91 -6.10 16.70
CA THR A 118 -5.71 -5.88 17.91
C THR A 118 -7.15 -5.50 17.58
N HIS A 119 -7.38 -4.70 16.53
CA HIS A 119 -8.75 -4.35 16.11
C HIS A 119 -9.48 -5.55 15.52
N MET A 120 -8.80 -6.37 14.71
CA MET A 120 -9.40 -7.59 14.16
C MET A 120 -9.82 -8.58 15.26
N GLU A 121 -9.07 -8.70 16.35
CA GLU A 121 -9.50 -9.52 17.51
C GLU A 121 -10.82 -9.05 18.15
N SER A 122 -11.21 -7.79 17.94
CA SER A 122 -12.47 -7.23 18.43
C SER A 122 -13.59 -7.23 17.39
N LEU A 123 -13.36 -7.72 16.17
CA LEU A 123 -14.40 -7.75 15.13
C LEU A 123 -15.34 -8.95 15.32
N PRO A 124 -16.63 -8.80 15.00
CA PRO A 124 -17.60 -9.88 15.11
C PRO A 124 -17.26 -11.04 14.15
N ILE A 125 -17.62 -12.28 14.53
CA ILE A 125 -17.34 -13.47 13.71
C ILE A 125 -17.96 -13.39 12.32
N GLY A 126 -19.12 -12.74 12.17
CA GLY A 126 -19.75 -12.50 10.86
C GLY A 126 -18.82 -11.79 9.86
N TYR A 127 -17.91 -10.94 10.32
CA TYR A 127 -16.92 -10.31 9.46
C TYR A 127 -15.92 -11.32 8.89
N PHE A 128 -15.48 -12.30 9.69
CA PHE A 128 -14.54 -13.35 9.28
C PHE A 128 -15.20 -14.41 8.39
N ASP A 129 -16.50 -14.64 8.54
CA ASP A 129 -17.25 -15.51 7.65
C ASP A 129 -17.49 -14.87 6.28
N ALA A 130 -17.62 -13.53 6.23
CA ALA A 130 -17.79 -12.78 4.99
C ALA A 130 -16.49 -12.60 4.19
N HIS A 131 -15.32 -12.74 4.83
CA HIS A 131 -14.02 -12.50 4.20
C HIS A 131 -13.14 -13.74 4.19
N THR A 132 -12.52 -14.03 3.04
CA THR A 132 -11.63 -15.18 2.94
C THR A 132 -10.35 -14.98 3.76
N HIS A 133 -9.81 -16.06 4.30
CA HIS A 133 -8.54 -16.02 5.05
C HIS A 133 -7.39 -15.43 4.19
N GLY A 134 -7.37 -15.72 2.90
CA GLY A 134 -6.38 -15.17 1.96
C GLY A 134 -6.51 -13.66 1.76
N GLU A 135 -7.73 -13.13 1.74
CA GLU A 135 -7.97 -11.69 1.65
C GLU A 135 -7.44 -10.96 2.89
N LEU A 136 -7.77 -11.47 4.08
CA LEU A 136 -7.28 -10.92 5.35
C LEU A 136 -5.75 -10.96 5.42
N MET A 137 -5.12 -12.08 5.04
CA MET A 137 -3.66 -12.21 5.02
C MET A 137 -2.98 -11.28 4.00
N SER A 138 -3.62 -11.01 2.86
CA SER A 138 -3.12 -10.04 1.87
C SER A 138 -3.09 -8.61 2.42
N ARG A 139 -3.99 -8.26 3.36
CA ARG A 139 -4.00 -6.94 4.01
C ARG A 139 -2.78 -6.77 4.92
N TYR A 140 -2.35 -7.83 5.61
CA TYR A 140 -1.15 -7.80 6.48
C TYR A 140 0.19 -7.82 5.75
N THR A 141 0.21 -8.44 4.57
CA THR A 141 1.42 -8.66 3.78
C THR A 141 1.49 -7.63 2.66
N ASN A 142 0.84 -7.90 1.53
CA ASN A 142 0.93 -7.12 0.30
C ASN A 142 0.54 -5.65 0.49
N ASP A 143 -0.60 -5.37 1.12
CA ASP A 143 -1.10 -4.00 1.23
C ASP A 143 -0.19 -3.15 2.14
N ILE A 144 0.26 -3.72 3.25
CA ILE A 144 1.23 -3.07 4.15
C ILE A 144 2.60 -2.90 3.48
N ASP A 145 3.06 -3.86 2.68
CA ASP A 145 4.34 -3.74 1.97
C ASP A 145 4.29 -2.70 0.85
N THR A 146 3.17 -2.56 0.12
CA THR A 146 3.00 -1.45 -0.84
C THR A 146 3.03 -0.10 -0.12
N LEU A 147 2.45 0.01 1.08
CA LEU A 147 2.57 1.21 1.91
C LEU A 147 4.01 1.46 2.36
N ARG A 148 4.77 0.42 2.67
CA ARG A 148 6.20 0.55 2.98
C ARG A 148 6.94 1.17 1.82
N GLU A 149 6.75 0.66 0.61
CA GLU A 149 7.41 1.17 -0.59
C GLU A 149 7.00 2.62 -0.87
N MET A 150 5.72 2.94 -0.64
CA MET A 150 5.21 4.30 -0.77
C MET A 150 5.92 5.27 0.19
N ILE A 151 5.97 4.91 1.47
CA ILE A 151 6.52 5.78 2.50
C ILE A 151 8.05 5.84 2.37
N SER A 152 8.74 4.71 2.24
CA SER A 152 10.20 4.64 2.33
C SER A 152 10.95 5.10 1.08
N GLN A 153 10.37 4.91 -0.10
CA GLN A 153 11.04 5.20 -1.38
C GLN A 153 10.22 6.21 -2.18
N SER A 154 8.92 5.96 -2.29
CA SER A 154 8.12 6.64 -3.30
C SER A 154 7.97 8.14 -3.08
N ILE A 155 7.53 8.49 -1.88
CA ILE A 155 7.34 9.86 -1.47
C ILE A 155 8.68 10.62 -1.48
N PRO A 156 9.77 10.14 -0.83
CA PRO A 156 11.07 10.80 -0.89
C PRO A 156 11.58 11.04 -2.31
N ASN A 157 11.48 10.04 -3.19
CA ASN A 157 11.92 10.15 -4.57
C ASN A 157 11.10 11.17 -5.36
N LEU A 158 9.78 11.23 -5.13
CA LEU A 158 8.91 12.23 -5.74
C LEU A 158 9.32 13.66 -5.33
N PHE A 159 9.55 13.89 -4.03
CA PHE A 159 10.01 15.17 -3.50
C PHE A 159 11.39 15.56 -4.04
N SER A 160 12.34 14.63 -4.02
CA SER A 160 13.70 14.82 -4.55
C SER A 160 13.67 15.14 -6.05
N SER A 161 12.86 14.41 -6.82
CA SER A 161 12.70 14.61 -8.26
C SER A 161 12.09 15.97 -8.57
N ALA A 162 11.03 16.37 -7.86
CA ALA A 162 10.40 17.68 -8.04
C ALA A 162 11.38 18.82 -7.74
N LEU A 163 12.15 18.71 -6.65
CA LEU A 163 13.14 19.71 -6.28
C LEU A 163 14.31 19.76 -7.27
N SER A 164 14.75 18.60 -7.77
CA SER A 164 15.78 18.50 -8.80
C SER A 164 15.32 19.15 -10.10
N VAL A 165 14.08 18.93 -10.54
CA VAL A 165 13.50 19.58 -11.72
C VAL A 165 13.49 21.09 -11.56
N ILE A 166 13.01 21.61 -10.41
CA ILE A 166 13.00 23.05 -10.13
C ILE A 166 14.43 23.61 -10.10
N GLY A 167 15.35 22.95 -9.39
CA GLY A 167 16.74 23.39 -9.26
C GLY A 167 17.48 23.40 -10.60
N VAL A 168 17.35 22.34 -11.40
CA VAL A 168 17.93 22.27 -12.75
C VAL A 168 17.32 23.36 -13.63
N PHE A 169 16.00 23.53 -13.63
CA PHE A 169 15.33 24.56 -14.43
C PHE A 169 15.81 25.97 -14.11
N VAL A 170 15.93 26.31 -12.81
CA VAL A 170 16.46 27.61 -12.37
C VAL A 170 17.90 27.80 -12.85
N MET A 171 18.77 26.79 -12.70
CA MET A 171 20.15 26.90 -13.16
C MET A 171 20.28 26.99 -14.68
N MET A 172 19.39 26.34 -15.44
CA MET A 172 19.34 26.47 -16.89
C MET A 172 18.99 27.90 -17.32
N LEU A 173 18.01 28.53 -16.66
CA LEU A 173 17.67 29.94 -16.90
C LEU A 173 18.83 30.88 -16.58
N VAL A 174 19.56 30.62 -15.48
CA VAL A 174 20.74 31.40 -15.08
C VAL A 174 21.88 31.27 -16.10
N LEU A 175 22.08 30.08 -16.68
CA LEU A 175 23.14 29.85 -17.67
C LEU A 175 22.81 30.43 -19.04
N SER A 176 21.63 30.16 -19.58
CA SER A 176 21.17 30.68 -20.87
C SER A 176 19.66 30.57 -21.02
N PRO A 177 18.93 31.70 -21.01
CA PRO A 177 17.49 31.70 -21.29
C PRO A 177 17.15 31.14 -22.68
N VAL A 178 17.99 31.40 -23.69
CA VAL A 178 17.74 30.99 -25.08
C VAL A 178 17.79 29.47 -25.24
N LEU A 179 18.83 28.82 -24.71
CA LEU A 179 18.92 27.36 -24.76
C LEU A 179 17.84 26.69 -23.88
N THR A 180 17.42 27.35 -22.81
CA THR A 180 16.36 26.83 -21.93
C THR A 180 15.03 26.72 -22.67
N ILE A 181 14.67 27.70 -23.51
CA ILE A 181 13.44 27.63 -24.34
C ILE A 181 13.46 26.40 -25.25
N LEU A 182 14.60 26.09 -25.86
CA LEU A 182 14.77 24.90 -26.70
C LEU A 182 14.50 23.62 -25.91
N VAL A 183 15.07 23.51 -24.71
CA VAL A 183 14.87 22.35 -23.83
C VAL A 183 13.42 22.23 -23.38
N VAL A 184 12.76 23.34 -23.03
CA VAL A 184 11.33 23.35 -22.67
C VAL A 184 10.46 22.94 -23.87
N LEU A 185 10.79 23.33 -25.09
CA LEU A 185 10.06 22.89 -26.28
C LEU A 185 10.19 21.38 -26.49
N MET A 186 11.39 20.83 -26.35
CA MET A 186 11.63 19.39 -26.38
C MET A 186 10.92 18.65 -25.23
N LEU A 187 10.81 19.29 -24.06
CA LEU A 187 10.04 18.77 -22.93
C LEU A 187 8.56 18.59 -23.28
N ILE A 188 7.95 19.61 -23.89
CA ILE A 188 6.53 19.57 -24.27
C ILE A 188 6.31 18.43 -25.27
N LEU A 189 7.22 18.27 -26.23
CA LEU A 189 7.19 17.14 -27.17
C LEU A 189 7.32 15.79 -26.46
N MET A 190 8.25 15.66 -25.50
CA MET A 190 8.40 14.46 -24.67
C MET A 190 7.09 14.12 -23.91
N LEU A 191 6.49 15.09 -23.23
CA LEU A 191 5.24 14.91 -22.49
C LEU A 191 4.07 14.52 -23.40
N TYR A 192 4.00 15.09 -24.61
CA TYR A 192 2.99 14.73 -25.59
C TYR A 192 3.12 13.29 -26.07
N ILE A 193 4.35 12.83 -26.32
CA ILE A 193 4.63 11.43 -26.71
C ILE A 193 4.29 10.48 -25.55
N ILE A 194 4.69 10.81 -24.32
CA ILE A 194 4.34 10.03 -23.11
C ILE A 194 2.83 9.90 -22.99
N LYS A 195 2.08 10.99 -23.14
CA LYS A 195 0.61 10.97 -23.07
C LYS A 195 0.01 10.06 -24.15
N THR A 196 0.49 10.15 -25.38
CA THR A 196 -0.08 9.42 -26.52
C THR A 196 0.24 7.93 -26.46
N ILE A 197 1.50 7.57 -26.28
CA ILE A 197 1.96 6.16 -26.23
C ILE A 197 1.53 5.53 -24.90
N GLY A 198 1.71 6.24 -23.78
CA GLY A 198 1.34 5.76 -22.45
C GLY A 198 -0.15 5.47 -22.33
N SER A 199 -1.03 6.31 -22.93
CA SER A 199 -2.47 6.04 -22.94
C SER A 199 -2.83 4.78 -23.72
N LYS A 200 -2.16 4.50 -24.86
CA LYS A 200 -2.36 3.25 -25.60
C LYS A 200 -1.84 2.05 -24.81
N SER A 201 -0.66 2.16 -24.22
CA SER A 201 -0.11 1.11 -23.35
C SER A 201 -1.08 0.76 -22.21
N GLY A 202 -1.62 1.77 -21.53
CA GLY A 202 -2.62 1.56 -20.48
C GLY A 202 -3.88 0.82 -20.95
N MET A 203 -4.38 1.14 -22.15
CA MET A 203 -5.52 0.42 -22.75
C MET A 203 -5.21 -1.07 -23.00
N TYR A 204 -4.03 -1.38 -23.56
CA TYR A 204 -3.63 -2.77 -23.80
C TYR A 204 -3.33 -3.53 -22.51
N PHE A 205 -2.78 -2.87 -21.47
CA PHE A 205 -2.65 -3.48 -20.14
C PHE A 205 -4.01 -3.82 -19.52
N MET A 206 -5.04 -2.99 -19.72
CA MET A 206 -6.40 -3.34 -19.30
C MET A 206 -6.95 -4.55 -20.07
N LYS A 207 -6.70 -4.63 -21.38
CA LYS A 207 -7.07 -5.81 -22.19
C LYS A 207 -6.34 -7.06 -21.70
N GLN A 208 -5.03 -6.98 -21.50
CA GLN A 208 -4.21 -8.06 -20.96
C GLN A 208 -4.77 -8.55 -19.62
N GLN A 209 -5.10 -7.64 -18.69
CA GLN A 209 -5.67 -8.02 -17.40
C GLN A 209 -7.01 -8.76 -17.53
N LYS A 210 -7.86 -8.33 -18.48
CA LYS A 210 -9.14 -9.02 -18.77
C LYS A 210 -8.91 -10.43 -19.28
N GLU A 211 -7.96 -10.62 -20.19
CA GLU A 211 -7.62 -11.95 -20.73
C GLU A 211 -6.95 -12.85 -19.68
N ILE A 212 -6.08 -12.31 -18.82
CA ILE A 212 -5.55 -13.03 -17.64
C ILE A 212 -6.70 -13.52 -16.76
N GLY A 213 -7.71 -12.67 -16.53
CA GLY A 213 -8.89 -13.04 -15.74
C GLY A 213 -9.67 -14.21 -16.36
N LYS A 214 -9.89 -14.20 -17.68
CA LYS A 214 -10.55 -15.32 -18.39
C LYS A 214 -9.74 -16.61 -18.29
N VAL A 215 -8.44 -16.54 -18.57
CA VAL A 215 -7.54 -17.71 -18.53
C VAL A 215 -7.48 -18.27 -17.12
N ASN A 216 -7.31 -17.43 -16.09
CA ASN A 216 -7.27 -17.90 -14.70
C ASN A 216 -8.61 -18.51 -14.26
N GLY A 217 -9.74 -17.88 -14.62
CA GLY A 217 -11.06 -18.44 -14.31
C GLY A 217 -11.27 -19.80 -14.99
N TYR A 218 -10.84 -19.94 -16.25
CA TYR A 218 -10.88 -21.22 -16.94
C TYR A 218 -9.97 -22.27 -16.28
N ILE A 219 -8.74 -21.91 -15.90
CA ILE A 219 -7.84 -22.81 -15.16
C ILE A 219 -8.48 -23.25 -13.84
N GLU A 220 -9.06 -22.32 -13.07
CA GLU A 220 -9.69 -22.60 -11.78
C GLU A 220 -10.83 -23.62 -11.93
N GLU A 221 -11.74 -23.39 -12.88
CA GLU A 221 -12.85 -24.31 -13.18
C GLU A 221 -12.36 -25.69 -13.63
N MET A 222 -11.33 -25.74 -14.49
CA MET A 222 -10.81 -27.01 -15.01
C MET A 222 -10.05 -27.82 -13.95
N ILE A 223 -9.33 -27.15 -13.04
CA ILE A 223 -8.61 -27.81 -11.95
C ILE A 223 -9.60 -28.34 -10.89
N GLU A 224 -10.61 -27.55 -10.51
CA GLU A 224 -11.67 -28.04 -9.61
C GLU A 224 -12.47 -29.19 -10.26
N GLY A 225 -12.73 -29.07 -11.56
CA GLY A 225 -13.45 -30.06 -12.37
C GLY A 225 -12.63 -31.24 -12.87
N GLN A 226 -11.34 -31.36 -12.51
CA GLN A 226 -10.39 -32.31 -13.13
C GLN A 226 -10.92 -33.76 -13.16
N LYS A 227 -11.59 -34.19 -12.09
CA LYS A 227 -12.15 -35.55 -12.00
C LYS A 227 -13.25 -35.78 -13.03
N VAL A 228 -14.10 -34.78 -13.26
CA VAL A 228 -15.18 -34.83 -14.26
C VAL A 228 -14.57 -34.90 -15.65
N ILE A 229 -13.59 -34.04 -15.95
CA ILE A 229 -12.90 -34.03 -17.25
C ILE A 229 -12.31 -35.40 -17.57
N LYS A 230 -11.63 -36.02 -16.60
CA LYS A 230 -11.04 -37.37 -16.72
C LYS A 230 -12.07 -38.47 -16.94
N VAL A 231 -13.22 -38.41 -16.27
CA VAL A 231 -14.30 -39.39 -16.42
C VAL A 231 -14.97 -39.30 -17.79
N PHE A 232 -15.10 -38.09 -18.34
CA PHE A 232 -15.69 -37.85 -19.66
C PHE A 232 -14.67 -37.86 -20.81
N CYS A 233 -13.38 -38.13 -20.53
CA CYS A 233 -12.29 -38.13 -21.51
C CYS A 233 -12.27 -36.87 -22.40
N HIS A 234 -12.45 -35.69 -21.79
CA HIS A 234 -12.55 -34.40 -22.49
C HIS A 234 -11.26 -33.57 -22.45
N GLU A 235 -10.11 -34.18 -22.13
CA GLU A 235 -8.85 -33.47 -21.98
C GLU A 235 -8.46 -32.67 -23.22
N ASP A 236 -8.51 -33.29 -24.41
CA ASP A 236 -8.09 -32.65 -25.66
C ASP A 236 -8.96 -31.43 -25.98
N ALA A 237 -10.28 -31.54 -25.82
CA ALA A 237 -11.20 -30.42 -26.03
C ALA A 237 -10.98 -29.27 -25.04
N ILE A 238 -10.61 -29.60 -23.79
CA ILE A 238 -10.27 -28.59 -22.77
C ILE A 238 -8.94 -27.90 -23.11
N ILE A 239 -7.95 -28.63 -23.62
CA ILE A 239 -6.67 -28.08 -24.08
C ILE A 239 -6.89 -27.15 -25.27
N ASP A 240 -7.67 -27.55 -26.28
CA ASP A 240 -7.97 -26.72 -27.45
C ASP A 240 -8.61 -25.37 -27.07
N ASN A 241 -9.51 -25.39 -26.08
CA ASN A 241 -10.14 -24.16 -25.57
C ASN A 241 -9.16 -23.33 -24.74
N PHE A 242 -8.29 -23.98 -23.96
CA PHE A 242 -7.22 -23.29 -23.24
C PHE A 242 -6.25 -22.60 -24.20
N GLU A 243 -5.86 -23.25 -25.30
CA GLU A 243 -4.97 -22.69 -26.31
C GLU A 243 -5.55 -21.40 -26.91
N LYS A 244 -6.84 -21.38 -27.27
CA LYS A 244 -7.50 -20.17 -27.78
C LYS A 244 -7.46 -19.01 -26.79
N LEU A 245 -7.76 -19.26 -25.51
CA LEU A 245 -7.70 -18.24 -24.47
C LEU A 245 -6.26 -17.77 -24.22
N ASN A 246 -5.31 -18.69 -24.27
CA ASN A 246 -3.89 -18.40 -24.10
C ASN A 246 -3.33 -17.60 -25.28
N ASP A 247 -3.79 -17.84 -26.50
CA ASP A 247 -3.44 -17.06 -27.69
C ASP A 247 -4.00 -15.64 -27.61
N GLU A 248 -5.26 -15.46 -27.20
CA GLU A 248 -5.84 -14.13 -26.94
C GLU A 248 -5.04 -13.36 -25.88
N LEU A 249 -4.59 -14.06 -24.82
CA LEU A 249 -3.72 -13.52 -23.79
C LEU A 249 -2.33 -13.17 -24.37
N CYS A 250 -1.76 -14.04 -25.21
CA CYS A 250 -0.46 -13.82 -25.85
C CYS A 250 -0.49 -12.56 -26.72
N ASP A 251 -1.52 -12.39 -27.53
CA ASP A 251 -1.74 -11.20 -28.36
C ASP A 251 -1.91 -9.93 -27.52
N ALA A 252 -2.74 -9.99 -26.47
CA ALA A 252 -2.96 -8.87 -25.58
C ALA A 252 -1.68 -8.46 -24.84
N SER A 253 -0.93 -9.45 -24.32
CA SER A 253 0.35 -9.27 -23.63
C SER A 253 1.42 -8.68 -24.56
N THR A 254 1.52 -9.21 -25.79
CA THR A 254 2.47 -8.75 -26.80
C THR A 254 2.23 -7.27 -27.11
N ASN A 255 0.98 -6.88 -27.35
CA ASN A 255 0.65 -5.48 -27.59
C ASN A 255 0.93 -4.59 -26.37
N ALA A 256 0.54 -5.01 -25.16
CA ALA A 256 0.77 -4.26 -23.93
C ALA A 256 2.25 -3.96 -23.70
N HIS A 257 3.08 -5.01 -23.77
CA HIS A 257 4.53 -4.89 -23.58
C HIS A 257 5.23 -4.19 -24.74
N THR A 258 4.75 -4.32 -25.97
CA THR A 258 5.31 -3.58 -27.12
C THR A 258 5.20 -2.07 -26.90
N PHE A 259 4.00 -1.57 -26.56
CA PHE A 259 3.82 -0.14 -26.30
C PHE A 259 4.56 0.33 -25.03
N ALA A 260 4.63 -0.49 -23.99
CA ALA A 260 5.34 -0.17 -22.76
C ALA A 260 6.86 -0.07 -22.99
N ASN A 261 7.43 -1.05 -23.69
CA ASN A 261 8.88 -1.17 -23.88
C ASN A 261 9.41 -0.19 -24.92
N ILE A 262 8.63 0.19 -25.94
CA ILE A 262 9.03 1.19 -26.94
C ILE A 262 9.20 2.58 -26.32
N LEU A 263 8.50 2.90 -25.22
CA LEU A 263 8.55 4.21 -24.60
C LEU A 263 9.97 4.59 -24.11
N MET A 264 10.68 3.66 -23.46
CA MET A 264 12.01 3.94 -22.89
C MET A 264 13.08 4.25 -23.97
N PRO A 265 13.23 3.46 -25.04
CA PRO A 265 14.12 3.80 -26.15
C PRO A 265 13.74 5.10 -26.86
N ILE A 266 12.45 5.39 -27.05
CA ILE A 266 12.03 6.68 -27.65
C ILE A 266 12.49 7.84 -26.77
N MET A 267 12.29 7.75 -25.45
CA MET A 267 12.72 8.77 -24.50
C MET A 267 14.24 8.94 -24.48
N GLY A 268 14.99 7.84 -24.49
CA GLY A 268 16.45 7.86 -24.57
C GLY A 268 16.96 8.54 -25.86
N ASN A 269 16.41 8.15 -27.01
CA ASN A 269 16.77 8.76 -28.30
C ASN A 269 16.39 10.24 -28.36
N LEU A 270 15.22 10.62 -27.84
CA LEU A 270 14.78 12.01 -27.81
C LEU A 270 15.69 12.85 -26.90
N SER A 271 16.18 12.29 -25.79
CA SER A 271 17.19 12.91 -24.94
C SER A 271 18.54 13.08 -25.67
N TYR A 272 18.99 12.10 -26.45
CA TYR A 272 20.21 12.24 -27.27
C TYR A 272 20.05 13.27 -28.39
N LEU A 273 18.89 13.31 -29.04
CA LEU A 273 18.57 14.29 -30.07
C LEU A 273 18.53 15.70 -29.47
N GLN A 274 17.89 15.86 -28.31
CA GLN A 274 17.89 17.11 -27.56
C GLN A 274 19.31 17.53 -27.18
N TYR A 275 20.16 16.60 -26.75
CA TYR A 275 21.57 16.88 -26.43
C TYR A 275 22.33 17.35 -27.67
N ALA A 276 22.17 16.68 -28.82
CA ALA A 276 22.85 17.02 -30.07
C ALA A 276 22.43 18.42 -30.59
N ILE A 277 21.12 18.71 -30.58
CA ILE A 277 20.61 20.01 -31.00
C ILE A 277 21.09 21.12 -30.06
N THR A 278 21.05 20.88 -28.74
CA THR A 278 21.55 21.82 -27.75
C THR A 278 23.06 22.06 -27.91
N ALA A 279 23.84 21.03 -28.25
CA ALA A 279 25.27 21.16 -28.52
C ALA A 279 25.54 21.97 -29.79
N ALA A 280 24.78 21.74 -30.86
CA ALA A 280 24.91 22.50 -32.10
C ALA A 280 24.57 23.98 -31.92
N VAL A 281 23.41 24.28 -31.32
CA VAL A 281 22.97 25.66 -31.05
C VAL A 281 23.90 26.34 -30.03
N GLY A 282 24.25 25.64 -28.96
CA GLY A 282 25.19 26.13 -27.95
C GLY A 282 26.57 26.44 -28.54
N GLY A 283 27.08 25.56 -29.42
CA GLY A 283 28.34 25.77 -30.13
C GLY A 283 28.33 27.03 -31.01
N VAL A 284 27.25 27.25 -31.77
CA VAL A 284 27.07 28.49 -32.56
C VAL A 284 27.02 29.72 -31.66
N MET A 285 26.36 29.62 -30.50
CA MET A 285 26.32 30.71 -29.51
C MET A 285 27.70 30.99 -28.89
N ALA A 286 28.52 29.95 -28.65
CA ALA A 286 29.90 30.11 -28.20
C ALA A 286 30.79 30.82 -29.21
N ILE A 287 30.70 30.44 -30.49
CA ILE A 287 31.48 31.07 -31.58
C ILE A 287 31.14 32.56 -31.69
N ARG A 288 29.87 32.93 -31.43
CA ARG A 288 29.40 34.33 -31.39
C ARG A 288 29.75 35.07 -30.09
N GLY A 289 30.38 34.42 -29.12
CA GLY A 289 30.74 35.01 -27.83
C GLY A 289 29.56 35.23 -26.87
N LEU A 290 28.39 34.61 -27.12
CA LEU A 290 27.20 34.76 -26.28
C LEU A 290 27.22 33.84 -25.05
N ILE A 291 27.96 32.74 -25.10
CA ILE A 291 28.05 31.73 -24.03
C ILE A 291 29.49 31.21 -23.92
N ASP A 292 29.98 31.06 -22.70
CA ASP A 292 31.30 30.48 -22.42
C ASP A 292 31.34 28.96 -22.65
N LEU A 293 32.52 28.41 -22.95
CA LEU A 293 32.70 26.97 -23.16
C LEU A 293 32.23 26.13 -21.97
N GLY A 294 32.54 26.54 -20.74
CA GLY A 294 32.11 25.87 -19.52
C GLY A 294 30.60 25.96 -19.29
N ALA A 295 29.96 27.05 -19.71
CA ALA A 295 28.51 27.19 -19.61
C ALA A 295 27.80 26.20 -20.55
N ILE A 296 28.35 25.95 -21.75
CA ILE A 296 27.83 24.92 -22.66
C ILE A 296 27.96 23.53 -22.06
N ALA A 297 29.14 23.20 -21.50
CA ALA A 297 29.37 21.89 -20.88
C ALA A 297 28.39 21.62 -19.71
N SER A 298 28.22 22.59 -18.81
CA SER A 298 27.23 22.50 -17.73
C SER A 298 25.80 22.42 -18.27
N PHE A 299 25.46 23.19 -19.30
CA PHE A 299 24.12 23.19 -19.89
C PHE A 299 23.77 21.84 -20.55
N LEU A 300 24.73 21.25 -21.26
CA LEU A 300 24.59 19.92 -21.86
C LEU A 300 24.38 18.84 -20.80
N GLN A 301 25.06 18.94 -19.66
CA GLN A 301 24.86 18.02 -18.54
C GLN A 301 23.46 18.21 -17.92
N TYR A 302 23.03 19.44 -17.67
CA TYR A 302 21.68 19.74 -17.18
C TYR A 302 20.58 19.22 -18.11
N THR A 303 20.78 19.31 -19.43
CA THR A 303 19.83 18.82 -20.42
C THR A 303 19.51 17.33 -20.24
N ARG A 304 20.53 16.50 -19.95
CA ARG A 304 20.32 15.07 -19.65
C ARG A 304 19.67 14.86 -18.30
N SER A 305 20.16 15.55 -17.27
CA SER A 305 19.62 15.47 -15.91
C SER A 305 18.18 15.95 -15.79
N PHE A 306 17.69 16.79 -16.70
CA PHE A 306 16.31 17.28 -16.69
C PHE A 306 15.29 16.22 -17.15
N SER A 307 15.68 15.30 -18.03
CA SER A 307 14.78 14.30 -18.63
C SER A 307 14.47 13.13 -17.67
N GLN A 308 15.45 12.71 -16.87
CA GLN A 308 15.32 11.53 -16.00
C GLN A 308 14.28 11.71 -14.86
N PRO A 309 14.27 12.79 -14.07
CA PRO A 309 13.30 12.98 -12.99
C PRO A 309 11.84 12.92 -13.45
N ILE A 310 11.55 13.31 -14.69
CA ILE A 310 10.20 13.32 -15.25
C ILE A 310 9.68 11.90 -15.45
N THR A 311 10.53 11.02 -15.98
CA THR A 311 10.20 9.59 -16.09
C THR A 311 10.00 8.96 -14.71
N GLN A 312 10.83 9.35 -13.73
CA GLN A 312 10.71 8.89 -12.35
C GLN A 312 9.39 9.33 -11.71
N ILE A 313 8.98 10.60 -11.86
CA ILE A 313 7.69 11.10 -11.35
C ILE A 313 6.52 10.24 -11.87
N SER A 314 6.55 9.87 -13.16
CA SER A 314 5.50 9.04 -13.77
C SER A 314 5.45 7.64 -13.17
N GLN A 315 6.60 6.97 -13.02
CA GLN A 315 6.67 5.66 -12.37
C GLN A 315 6.22 5.75 -10.91
N GLN A 316 6.61 6.84 -10.26
CA GLN A 316 6.38 7.01 -8.85
C GLN A 316 4.91 7.18 -8.49
N MET A 317 4.17 7.86 -9.35
CA MET A 317 2.73 8.06 -9.22
C MET A 317 1.97 6.72 -9.20
N ASN A 318 2.38 5.74 -10.03
CA ASN A 318 1.74 4.43 -10.05
C ASN A 318 1.90 3.69 -8.71
N SER A 319 3.11 3.68 -8.14
CA SER A 319 3.34 3.06 -6.82
C SER A 319 2.55 3.75 -5.71
N ILE A 320 2.43 5.09 -5.76
CA ILE A 320 1.63 5.85 -4.79
C ILE A 320 0.14 5.48 -4.90
N LEU A 321 -0.41 5.39 -6.11
CA LEU A 321 -1.82 5.02 -6.30
C LEU A 321 -2.11 3.60 -5.81
N SER A 322 -1.25 2.63 -6.13
CA SER A 322 -1.37 1.24 -5.65
C SER A 322 -1.35 1.16 -4.12
N ALA A 323 -0.42 1.88 -3.49
CA ALA A 323 -0.30 1.90 -2.04
C ALA A 323 -1.49 2.59 -1.36
N LEU A 324 -2.03 3.66 -1.95
CA LEU A 324 -3.25 4.30 -1.43
C LEU A 324 -4.45 3.36 -1.48
N ALA A 325 -4.61 2.58 -2.54
CA ALA A 325 -5.67 1.55 -2.61
C ALA A 325 -5.45 0.38 -1.64
N GLY A 326 -4.18 0.04 -1.33
CA GLY A 326 -3.84 -0.88 -0.24
C GLY A 326 -4.20 -0.30 1.14
N ALA A 327 -3.84 0.97 1.40
CA ALA A 327 -4.20 1.66 2.63
C ALA A 327 -5.70 1.79 2.83
N GLU A 328 -6.47 2.06 1.78
CA GLU A 328 -7.93 2.13 1.89
C GLU A 328 -8.50 0.81 2.41
N ARG A 329 -8.08 -0.33 1.86
CA ARG A 329 -8.52 -1.64 2.35
C ARG A 329 -8.12 -1.90 3.79
N ILE A 330 -6.93 -1.46 4.21
CA ILE A 330 -6.49 -1.56 5.61
C ILE A 330 -7.35 -0.66 6.52
N PHE A 331 -7.65 0.56 6.08
CA PHE A 331 -8.46 1.49 6.85
C PHE A 331 -9.95 1.13 6.85
N GLU A 332 -10.46 0.46 5.80
CA GLU A 332 -11.80 -0.13 5.80
C GLU A 332 -11.93 -1.15 6.94
N VAL A 333 -10.91 -1.99 7.20
CA VAL A 333 -10.91 -2.90 8.37
C VAL A 333 -10.85 -2.16 9.69
N LEU A 334 -9.98 -1.15 9.79
CA LEU A 334 -9.81 -0.38 11.03
C LEU A 334 -11.02 0.50 11.35
N ASP A 335 -11.83 0.82 10.33
CA ASP A 335 -13.08 1.57 10.48
C ASP A 335 -14.29 0.62 10.69
N GLU A 336 -14.11 -0.69 10.55
CA GLU A 336 -15.16 -1.69 10.80
C GLU A 336 -15.54 -1.69 12.28
N LYS A 337 -16.83 -1.87 12.56
CA LYS A 337 -17.33 -1.78 13.93
C LYS A 337 -16.91 -3.00 14.74
N PRO A 338 -16.26 -2.81 15.91
CA PRO A 338 -15.99 -3.91 16.81
C PRO A 338 -17.29 -4.45 17.41
N GLU A 339 -17.24 -5.68 17.90
CA GLU A 339 -18.28 -6.31 18.69
C GLU A 339 -18.49 -5.48 19.97
N GLU A 340 -19.72 -5.02 20.19
CA GLU A 340 -20.05 -4.19 21.35
C GLU A 340 -20.46 -5.07 22.54
N ASP A 341 -19.69 -5.03 23.63
CA ASP A 341 -20.13 -5.59 24.90
C ASP A 341 -21.03 -4.60 25.64
N GLN A 342 -22.33 -4.74 25.45
CA GLN A 342 -23.36 -4.02 26.21
C GLN A 342 -23.82 -4.81 27.46
N GLY A 343 -23.16 -5.93 27.77
CA GLY A 343 -23.49 -6.79 28.89
C GLY A 343 -23.12 -6.14 30.23
N THR A 344 -24.03 -6.22 31.19
CA THR A 344 -23.76 -5.78 32.57
C THR A 344 -23.42 -6.94 33.51
N VAL A 345 -23.54 -8.17 33.01
CA VAL A 345 -23.42 -9.41 33.80
C VAL A 345 -21.99 -9.94 33.68
N VAL A 346 -21.35 -10.18 34.82
CA VAL A 346 -19.96 -10.67 34.87
C VAL A 346 -19.90 -11.97 35.66
N LEU A 347 -19.01 -12.88 35.28
CA LEU A 347 -18.78 -14.11 36.03
C LEU A 347 -17.93 -13.79 37.29
N ALA A 348 -18.43 -14.12 38.47
CA ALA A 348 -17.74 -13.92 39.75
C ALA A 348 -17.65 -15.21 40.56
N ARG A 349 -16.62 -15.33 41.39
CA ARG A 349 -16.49 -16.42 42.36
C ARG A 349 -17.12 -16.01 43.67
N VAL A 350 -18.01 -16.85 44.20
CA VAL A 350 -18.75 -16.58 45.43
C VAL A 350 -18.63 -17.74 46.42
N LYS A 351 -18.66 -17.41 47.71
CA LYS A 351 -18.76 -18.38 48.81
C LYS A 351 -20.05 -18.12 49.59
N LYS A 352 -20.69 -19.19 50.05
CA LYS A 352 -21.82 -19.09 50.96
C LYS A 352 -21.31 -18.70 52.35
N ASN A 353 -21.81 -17.60 52.88
CA ASN A 353 -21.58 -17.22 54.27
C ASN A 353 -22.42 -18.09 55.21
N VAL A 354 -22.19 -17.96 56.53
CA VAL A 354 -22.92 -18.70 57.60
C VAL A 354 -24.44 -18.49 57.52
N ASN A 355 -24.87 -17.35 56.98
CA ASN A 355 -26.29 -16.99 56.78
C ASN A 355 -26.87 -17.45 55.42
N GLY A 356 -26.10 -18.16 54.59
CA GLY A 356 -26.52 -18.64 53.27
C GLY A 356 -26.40 -17.60 52.13
N GLU A 357 -26.00 -16.36 52.44
CA GLU A 357 -25.76 -15.30 51.46
C GLU A 357 -24.47 -15.55 50.65
N LEU A 358 -24.49 -15.21 49.36
CA LEU A 358 -23.36 -15.35 48.45
C LEU A 358 -22.49 -14.09 48.51
N ILE A 359 -21.23 -14.24 48.90
CA ILE A 359 -20.26 -13.15 48.98
C ILE A 359 -19.10 -13.44 48.03
N GLU A 360 -18.62 -12.43 47.30
CA GLU A 360 -17.47 -12.57 46.41
C GLU A 360 -16.21 -13.02 47.17
N THR A 361 -15.47 -13.95 46.56
CA THR A 361 -14.22 -14.46 47.11
C THR A 361 -13.18 -14.61 46.00
N GLU A 362 -11.93 -14.24 46.31
CA GLU A 362 -10.79 -14.46 45.41
C GLU A 362 -10.16 -15.86 45.60
N SER A 363 -10.61 -16.63 46.59
CA SER A 363 -10.10 -17.99 46.84
C SER A 363 -10.45 -18.95 45.70
N GLY A 364 -9.52 -19.85 45.39
CA GLY A 364 -9.66 -20.87 44.33
C GLY A 364 -10.89 -21.78 44.47
N ASP A 365 -11.37 -21.97 45.70
CA ASP A 365 -12.46 -22.89 46.05
C ASP A 365 -13.87 -22.27 45.91
N GLY A 366 -13.99 -21.07 45.34
CA GLY A 366 -15.25 -20.37 45.15
C GLY A 366 -16.16 -21.00 44.10
N ILE A 367 -17.48 -20.95 44.32
CA ILE A 367 -18.50 -21.39 43.35
C ILE A 367 -18.68 -20.28 42.31
N LEU A 368 -18.81 -20.63 41.03
CA LEU A 368 -19.09 -19.64 39.99
C LEU A 368 -20.54 -19.15 40.06
N ALA A 369 -20.72 -17.83 40.02
CA ALA A 369 -22.03 -17.18 39.95
C ALA A 369 -22.00 -15.99 38.97
N TRP A 370 -23.12 -15.77 38.29
CA TRP A 370 -23.39 -14.57 37.53
C TRP A 370 -23.64 -13.41 38.49
N LYS A 371 -22.81 -12.37 38.40
CA LYS A 371 -23.00 -11.09 39.08
C LYS A 371 -23.89 -10.21 38.21
N VAL A 372 -25.14 -10.03 38.62
CA VAL A 372 -26.12 -9.20 37.91
C VAL A 372 -26.30 -7.90 38.71
N PRO A 373 -25.93 -6.74 38.17
CA PRO A 373 -26.13 -5.46 38.85
C PRO A 373 -27.60 -5.04 38.80
N HIS A 374 -28.18 -4.69 39.95
CA HIS A 374 -29.48 -4.03 40.01
C HIS A 374 -29.36 -2.53 39.76
N LYS A 375 -30.48 -1.88 39.38
CA LYS A 375 -30.57 -0.43 39.20
C LYS A 375 -30.21 0.36 40.46
N ASP A 376 -30.31 -0.26 41.63
CA ASP A 376 -30.00 0.34 42.94
C ASP A 376 -28.52 0.18 43.33
N GLY A 377 -27.68 -0.41 42.47
CA GLY A 377 -26.24 -0.60 42.69
C GLY A 377 -25.88 -1.86 43.49
N SER A 378 -26.85 -2.60 44.02
CA SER A 378 -26.62 -3.88 44.68
C SER A 378 -26.44 -5.02 43.66
N PRO A 379 -25.40 -5.87 43.79
CA PRO A 379 -25.24 -7.04 42.94
C PRO A 379 -26.11 -8.20 43.45
N SER A 380 -26.84 -8.87 42.55
CA SER A 380 -27.38 -10.21 42.83
C SER A 380 -26.44 -11.26 42.25
N TYR A 381 -26.34 -12.40 42.95
CA TYR A 381 -25.52 -13.52 42.53
C TYR A 381 -26.40 -14.71 42.18
N THR A 382 -26.36 -15.12 40.92
CA THR A 382 -27.05 -16.33 40.45
C THR A 382 -26.01 -17.43 40.19
N VAL A 383 -26.03 -18.51 40.97
CA VAL A 383 -25.08 -19.63 40.80
C VAL A 383 -25.17 -20.19 39.39
N VAL A 384 -24.01 -20.39 38.74
CA VAL A 384 -23.93 -20.99 37.40
C VAL A 384 -24.33 -22.46 37.50
N LYS A 385 -25.46 -22.82 36.89
CA LYS A 385 -25.95 -24.22 36.85
C LYS A 385 -25.90 -24.80 35.44
N GLY A 386 -25.91 -23.94 34.42
CA GLY A 386 -25.93 -24.35 33.02
C GLY A 386 -27.33 -24.72 32.52
N ASP A 387 -28.39 -24.08 33.04
CA ASP A 387 -29.71 -24.12 32.42
C ASP A 387 -29.68 -23.22 31.17
N VAL A 388 -30.05 -23.75 30.00
CA VAL A 388 -30.06 -23.00 28.73
C VAL A 388 -31.47 -23.01 28.16
N ARG A 389 -31.98 -21.84 27.76
CA ARG A 389 -33.32 -21.71 27.18
C ARG A 389 -33.30 -20.82 25.95
N PHE A 390 -33.89 -21.32 24.87
CA PHE A 390 -34.23 -20.55 23.67
C PHE A 390 -35.73 -20.34 23.66
N GLN A 391 -36.17 -19.11 23.42
CA GLN A 391 -37.57 -18.74 23.32
C GLN A 391 -37.79 -18.01 22.01
N ASP A 392 -38.56 -18.64 21.12
CA ASP A 392 -39.02 -18.10 19.84
C ASP A 392 -37.90 -17.49 18.98
N VAL A 393 -36.73 -18.14 18.98
CA VAL A 393 -35.53 -17.64 18.30
C VAL A 393 -35.66 -17.80 16.78
N THR A 394 -35.56 -16.69 16.06
CA THR A 394 -35.51 -16.64 14.60
C THR A 394 -34.22 -15.96 14.15
N PHE A 395 -33.44 -16.64 13.29
CA PHE A 395 -32.10 -16.18 12.91
C PHE A 395 -31.71 -16.58 11.48
N GLY A 396 -30.93 -15.73 10.82
CA GLY A 396 -30.26 -15.98 9.55
C GLY A 396 -28.98 -15.16 9.45
N TYR A 397 -27.96 -15.69 8.77
CA TYR A 397 -26.67 -14.98 8.58
C TYR A 397 -26.80 -13.81 7.58
N GLU A 398 -27.79 -13.87 6.69
CA GLU A 398 -28.14 -12.82 5.74
C GLU A 398 -29.60 -12.43 5.97
N GLU A 399 -29.95 -11.14 5.84
CA GLU A 399 -31.31 -10.64 6.05
C GLU A 399 -32.37 -11.39 5.22
N ASN A 400 -32.01 -11.82 4.02
CA ASN A 400 -32.92 -12.48 3.08
C ASN A 400 -32.99 -14.00 3.26
N LYS A 401 -32.22 -14.59 4.20
CA LYS A 401 -32.09 -16.04 4.32
C LYS A 401 -32.18 -16.51 5.77
N THR A 402 -33.42 -16.77 6.21
CA THR A 402 -33.70 -17.34 7.52
C THR A 402 -33.25 -18.80 7.61
N VAL A 403 -32.40 -19.12 8.60
CA VAL A 403 -31.87 -20.46 8.88
C VAL A 403 -32.66 -21.14 10.00
N LEU A 404 -32.97 -20.41 11.08
CA LEU A 404 -33.76 -20.88 12.22
C LEU A 404 -35.08 -20.12 12.26
N ARG A 405 -36.19 -20.83 12.48
CA ARG A 405 -37.55 -20.27 12.50
C ARG A 405 -38.26 -20.67 13.79
N ASN A 406 -38.57 -19.69 14.65
CA ASN A 406 -39.32 -19.84 15.91
C ASN A 406 -38.83 -21.02 16.75
N ILE A 407 -37.52 -21.11 16.98
CA ILE A 407 -36.92 -22.21 17.74
C ILE A 407 -37.09 -21.96 19.24
N THR A 408 -37.81 -22.88 19.89
CA THR A 408 -37.96 -22.94 21.35
C THR A 408 -37.42 -24.27 21.86
N LEU A 409 -36.35 -24.23 22.65
CA LEU A 409 -35.72 -25.42 23.22
C LEU A 409 -35.15 -25.13 24.62
N TYR A 410 -34.98 -26.18 25.42
CA TYR A 410 -34.41 -26.06 26.76
C TYR A 410 -33.40 -27.17 27.05
N ALA A 411 -32.41 -26.87 27.88
CA ALA A 411 -31.43 -27.80 28.40
C ALA A 411 -31.31 -27.66 29.91
N LYS A 412 -31.63 -28.74 30.65
CA LYS A 412 -31.48 -28.74 32.11
C LYS A 412 -30.00 -28.88 32.51
N PRO A 413 -29.61 -28.40 33.70
CA PRO A 413 -28.27 -28.61 34.25
C PRO A 413 -27.81 -30.08 34.18
N GLY A 414 -26.64 -30.32 33.56
CA GLY A 414 -26.05 -31.65 33.40
C GLY A 414 -26.75 -32.57 32.38
N GLN A 415 -27.79 -32.10 31.69
CA GLN A 415 -28.50 -32.87 30.68
C GLN A 415 -27.67 -32.99 29.39
N LYS A 416 -27.58 -34.21 28.86
CA LYS A 416 -27.00 -34.47 27.54
C LYS A 416 -28.07 -34.27 26.47
N ILE A 417 -27.80 -33.42 25.49
CA ILE A 417 -28.68 -33.17 24.34
C ILE A 417 -27.93 -33.51 23.06
N ALA A 418 -28.64 -34.13 22.12
CA ALA A 418 -28.13 -34.41 20.78
C ALA A 418 -29.00 -33.70 19.75
N PHE A 419 -28.39 -32.89 18.87
CA PHE A 419 -29.06 -32.30 17.73
C PHE A 419 -28.96 -33.26 16.54
N VAL A 420 -30.10 -33.75 16.04
CA VAL A 420 -30.19 -34.68 14.91
C VAL A 420 -30.99 -34.05 13.77
N GLY A 421 -30.51 -34.20 12.54
CA GLY A 421 -31.17 -33.66 11.34
C GLY A 421 -30.24 -33.67 10.13
N SER A 422 -30.78 -33.41 8.93
CA SER A 422 -30.01 -33.30 7.68
C SER A 422 -29.02 -32.12 7.71
N THR A 423 -28.05 -32.14 6.80
CA THR A 423 -27.17 -30.99 6.56
C THR A 423 -28.02 -29.76 6.21
N GLY A 424 -27.70 -28.60 6.79
CA GLY A 424 -28.48 -27.37 6.61
C GLY A 424 -29.67 -27.18 7.57
N ALA A 425 -29.98 -28.15 8.43
CA ALA A 425 -31.07 -28.04 9.42
C ALA A 425 -30.80 -27.02 10.57
N GLY A 426 -29.71 -26.25 10.53
CA GLY A 426 -29.39 -25.23 11.54
C GLY A 426 -28.70 -25.73 12.82
N LYS A 427 -28.29 -27.00 12.90
CA LYS A 427 -27.62 -27.58 14.08
C LYS A 427 -26.38 -26.79 14.53
N THR A 428 -25.47 -26.51 13.60
CA THR A 428 -24.25 -25.72 13.85
C THR A 428 -24.58 -24.27 14.21
N THR A 429 -25.63 -23.71 13.60
CA THR A 429 -26.11 -22.35 13.89
C THR A 429 -26.57 -22.23 15.35
N ILE A 430 -27.27 -23.23 15.89
CA ILE A 430 -27.64 -23.26 17.31
C ILE A 430 -26.37 -23.21 18.18
N THR A 431 -25.33 -23.97 17.85
CA THR A 431 -24.05 -23.93 18.58
C THR A 431 -23.39 -22.55 18.54
N ASN A 432 -23.43 -21.85 17.40
CA ASN A 432 -22.87 -20.50 17.28
C ASN A 432 -23.65 -19.48 18.12
N LEU A 433 -24.99 -19.58 18.14
CA LEU A 433 -25.85 -18.67 18.91
C LEU A 433 -25.71 -18.88 20.43
N ILE A 434 -25.51 -20.13 20.88
CA ILE A 434 -25.23 -20.44 22.29
C ILE A 434 -23.98 -19.71 22.78
N ASN A 435 -22.93 -19.65 21.96
CA ASN A 435 -21.68 -18.95 22.28
C ASN A 435 -21.73 -17.44 22.03
N ARG A 436 -22.90 -16.90 21.64
CA ARG A 436 -23.10 -15.50 21.24
C ARG A 436 -22.13 -15.02 20.15
N PHE A 437 -21.78 -15.88 19.20
CA PHE A 437 -21.02 -15.45 18.01
C PHE A 437 -21.82 -14.57 17.05
N TYR A 438 -23.15 -14.61 17.20
CA TYR A 438 -24.09 -13.73 16.51
C TYR A 438 -25.18 -13.36 17.50
N ASP A 439 -25.61 -12.11 17.45
CA ASP A 439 -26.80 -11.67 18.16
C ASP A 439 -28.08 -12.12 17.43
N VAL A 440 -29.11 -12.38 18.22
CA VAL A 440 -30.41 -12.80 17.71
C VAL A 440 -31.32 -11.58 17.57
N PRO A 441 -31.88 -11.29 16.38
CA PRO A 441 -32.75 -10.14 16.17
C PRO A 441 -34.15 -10.34 16.78
N ASP A 442 -34.64 -11.58 16.87
CA ASP A 442 -35.97 -11.91 17.41
C ASP A 442 -35.95 -13.19 18.28
N GLY A 443 -36.61 -13.13 19.43
CA GLY A 443 -36.55 -14.13 20.49
C GLY A 443 -35.50 -13.84 21.56
N LYS A 444 -35.28 -14.80 22.46
CA LYS A 444 -34.31 -14.69 23.57
C LYS A 444 -33.56 -15.98 23.82
N ILE A 445 -32.27 -15.86 24.14
CA ILE A 445 -31.43 -16.96 24.60
C ILE A 445 -31.00 -16.64 26.03
N GLN A 446 -31.21 -17.56 26.95
CA GLN A 446 -30.95 -17.35 28.37
C GLN A 446 -30.06 -18.45 28.95
N TYR A 447 -29.09 -18.04 29.76
CA TYR A 447 -28.32 -18.88 30.68
C TYR A 447 -28.79 -18.66 32.11
N ASP A 448 -29.21 -19.72 32.81
CA ASP A 448 -29.68 -19.67 34.19
C ASP A 448 -30.76 -18.59 34.45
N GLY A 449 -31.57 -18.27 33.41
CA GLY A 449 -32.61 -17.24 33.43
C GLY A 449 -32.16 -15.83 33.05
N ILE A 450 -30.88 -15.63 32.73
CA ILE A 450 -30.26 -14.36 32.35
C ILE A 450 -30.04 -14.33 30.84
N ASN A 451 -30.40 -13.23 30.17
CA ASN A 451 -30.19 -13.09 28.73
C ASN A 451 -28.69 -13.01 28.40
N ILE A 452 -28.29 -13.66 27.31
CA ILE A 452 -26.89 -13.66 26.84
C ILE A 452 -26.42 -12.29 26.34
#